data_AF-A0A661EEX2-F1
#
_entry.id   AF-A0A661EEX2-F1
#
_cell.length_a   1.000
_cell.length_b   1.000
_cell.length_c   1.000
_cell.angle_alpha   90.00
_cell.angle_beta   90.00
_cell.angle_gamma   90.00
#
_symmetry.space_group_name_H-M   'P 1'
#
loop_
_entity.id
_entity.type
_entity.pdbx_description
1 polymer ?
#
loop_
_entity_poly.entity_id
_entity_poly.type
_entity_poly.pdbx_seq_one_letter_code
_entity_poly.pdbx_strand_id
1 'polypeptide(L)'
;MIINETLLLITENAIVVSSILILTLGLGLVALRSFRVTKQVSALANEVARLEDLLHAQSTGMNGMGDSLQHLHAQHQALFYQLEQLEQVGPFVGDVPVASGPQVYSQAINLAVDGIEPKELTERFGLSRGEAELMVSFHQLGDRAA
;
A
#
# COMPACT_ATOMS: atom_id res chain seq x y z
N MET A 1 -52.08 -72.10 28.79
CA MET A 1 -51.79 -70.89 29.59
C MET A 1 -50.31 -70.53 29.53
N ILE A 2 -49.41 -71.46 29.86
CA ILE A 2 -47.94 -71.25 29.91
C ILE A 2 -47.33 -70.71 28.59
N ILE A 3 -47.77 -71.22 27.43
CA ILE A 3 -47.23 -70.80 26.12
C ILE A 3 -47.50 -69.31 25.82
N ASN A 4 -48.63 -68.77 26.28
CA ASN A 4 -49.00 -67.37 26.00
C ASN A 4 -48.16 -66.41 26.84
N GLU A 5 -47.83 -66.80 28.07
CA GLU A 5 -47.02 -66.03 29.01
C GLU A 5 -45.55 -65.99 28.56
N THR A 6 -45.02 -67.10 28.03
CA THR A 6 -43.68 -67.13 27.44
C THR A 6 -43.58 -66.30 26.16
N LEU A 7 -44.62 -66.28 25.33
CA LEU A 7 -44.65 -65.45 24.11
C LEU A 7 -44.65 -63.96 24.46
N LEU A 8 -45.43 -63.56 25.46
CA LEU A 8 -45.52 -62.17 25.91
C LEU A 8 -44.17 -61.66 26.46
N LEU A 9 -43.49 -62.46 27.30
CA LEU A 9 -42.15 -62.15 27.80
C LEU A 9 -41.11 -62.00 26.68
N ILE A 10 -41.16 -62.84 25.64
CA ILE A 10 -40.25 -62.73 24.49
C ILE A 10 -40.51 -61.43 23.72
N THR A 11 -41.78 -61.07 23.50
CA THR A 11 -42.14 -59.84 22.78
C THR A 11 -41.75 -58.57 23.53
N GLU A 12 -41.94 -58.52 24.85
CA GLU A 12 -41.54 -57.37 25.67
C GLU A 12 -40.01 -57.17 25.66
N ASN A 13 -39.26 -58.26 25.81
CA ASN A 13 -37.80 -58.20 25.76
C ASN A 13 -37.28 -57.76 24.38
N ALA A 14 -37.93 -58.19 23.30
CA ALA A 14 -37.57 -57.75 21.94
C ALA A 14 -37.80 -56.24 21.74
N ILE A 15 -38.90 -55.70 22.28
CA ILE A 15 -39.19 -54.25 22.25
C ILE A 15 -38.13 -53.47 23.04
N VAL A 16 -37.76 -53.94 24.23
CA VAL A 16 -36.72 -53.27 25.03
C VAL A 16 -35.37 -53.28 24.30
N VAL A 17 -34.93 -54.42 23.78
CA VAL A 17 -33.64 -54.54 23.07
C VAL A 17 -33.61 -53.65 21.82
N SER A 18 -34.67 -53.65 21.02
CA SER A 18 -34.76 -52.79 19.83
C SER A 18 -34.71 -51.30 20.18
N SER A 19 -35.39 -50.86 21.25
CA SER A 19 -35.35 -49.47 21.69
C SER A 19 -33.95 -49.03 22.14
N ILE A 20 -33.21 -49.90 22.85
CA ILE A 20 -31.82 -49.67 23.27
C ILE A 20 -30.91 -49.58 22.04
N LEU A 21 -31.08 -50.46 21.06
CA LEU A 21 -30.30 -50.42 19.81
C LEU A 21 -30.52 -49.11 19.06
N ILE A 22 -31.76 -48.64 18.93
CA ILE A 22 -32.05 -47.36 18.27
C ILE A 22 -31.42 -46.19 19.03
N LEU A 23 -31.51 -46.19 20.36
CA LEU A 23 -30.94 -45.13 21.20
C LEU A 23 -29.42 -45.06 21.09
N THR A 24 -28.74 -46.21 21.18
CA THR A 24 -27.29 -46.30 21.07
C THR A 24 -26.80 -45.88 19.69
N LEU A 25 -27.50 -46.29 18.62
CA LEU A 25 -27.17 -45.90 17.25
C LEU A 25 -27.41 -44.40 17.03
N GLY A 26 -28.49 -43.85 17.58
CA GLY A 26 -28.79 -42.42 17.55
C GLY A 26 -27.72 -41.58 18.25
N LEU A 27 -27.33 -41.98 19.46
CA LEU A 27 -26.25 -41.33 20.21
C LEU A 27 -24.91 -41.42 19.47
N GLY A 28 -24.59 -42.57 18.86
CA GLY A 28 -23.40 -42.74 18.05
C GLY A 28 -23.34 -41.79 16.85
N LEU A 29 -24.46 -41.64 16.12
CA LEU A 29 -24.57 -40.71 15.00
C LEU A 29 -24.42 -39.25 15.44
N VAL A 30 -25.04 -38.87 16.56
CA VAL A 30 -24.91 -37.53 17.15
C VAL A 30 -23.46 -37.27 17.55
N ALA A 31 -22.80 -38.21 18.22
CA ALA A 31 -21.39 -38.08 18.61
C ALA A 31 -20.47 -37.88 17.40
N LEU A 32 -20.68 -38.66 16.32
CA LEU A 32 -19.91 -38.51 15.08
C LEU A 32 -20.14 -37.15 14.41
N ARG A 33 -21.38 -36.66 14.38
CA ARG A 33 -21.71 -35.31 13.88
C ARG A 33 -21.04 -34.23 14.72
N SER A 34 -21.16 -34.30 16.04
CA SER A 34 -20.52 -33.34 16.96
C SER A 34 -19.01 -33.30 16.80
N PHE A 35 -18.37 -34.46 16.58
CA PHE A 35 -16.94 -34.52 16.34
C PHE A 35 -16.53 -33.86 15.01
N ARG A 36 -17.34 -33.98 13.96
CA ARG A 36 -17.08 -33.28 12.68
C ARG A 36 -17.27 -31.77 12.82
N VAL A 37 -18.32 -31.34 13.51
CA VAL A 37 -18.60 -29.91 13.71
C VAL A 37 -17.52 -29.26 14.56
N THR A 38 -17.10 -29.89 15.66
CA THR A 38 -16.00 -29.37 16.49
C THR A 38 -14.70 -29.23 15.71
N LYS A 39 -14.38 -30.18 14.81
CA LYS A 39 -13.24 -30.04 13.89
C LYS A 39 -13.40 -28.85 12.93
N GLN A 40 -14.59 -28.66 12.35
CA GLN A 40 -14.84 -27.52 11.45
C GLN A 40 -14.75 -26.19 12.18
N VAL A 41 -15.28 -26.10 13.39
CA VAL A 41 -15.21 -24.91 14.24
C VAL A 41 -13.75 -24.60 14.61
N SER A 42 -12.96 -25.62 14.96
CA SER A 42 -11.54 -25.43 15.25
C SER A 42 -10.75 -24.96 14.02
N ALA A 43 -11.03 -25.54 12.84
CA ALA A 43 -10.40 -25.09 11.60
C ALA A 43 -10.77 -23.64 11.26
N LEU A 44 -12.04 -23.27 11.43
CA LEU A 44 -12.51 -21.90 11.21
C LEU A 44 -11.91 -20.92 12.22
N ALA A 45 -11.82 -21.30 13.49
CA ALA A 45 -11.18 -20.49 14.53
C ALA A 45 -9.70 -20.22 14.21
N ASN A 46 -8.99 -21.23 13.72
CA ASN A 46 -7.60 -21.07 13.30
C ASN A 46 -7.46 -20.11 12.11
N GLU A 47 -8.38 -20.18 11.13
CA GLU A 47 -8.35 -19.27 9.98
C GLU A 47 -8.69 -17.83 10.39
N VAL A 48 -9.65 -17.64 11.30
CA VAL A 48 -9.96 -16.32 11.86
C VAL A 48 -8.76 -15.74 12.59
N ALA A 49 -8.10 -16.50 13.46
CA ALA A 49 -6.89 -16.06 14.16
C ALA A 49 -5.78 -15.66 13.17
N ARG A 50 -5.59 -16.45 12.11
CA ARG A 50 -4.63 -16.13 11.04
C ARG A 50 -4.97 -14.82 10.31
N LEU A 51 -6.25 -14.60 10.01
CA LEU A 51 -6.68 -13.35 9.36
C LEU A 51 -6.52 -12.14 10.29
N GLU A 52 -6.76 -12.32 11.59
CA GLU A 52 -6.53 -11.30 12.61
C GLU A 52 -5.04 -10.91 12.69
N ASP A 53 -4.14 -11.89 12.71
CA ASP A 53 -2.69 -11.66 12.67
C ASP A 53 -2.27 -10.90 11.39
N LEU A 54 -2.83 -11.27 10.24
CA LEU A 54 -2.55 -10.58 8.97
C LEU A 54 -3.03 -9.13 8.98
N LEU A 55 -4.22 -8.87 9.52
CA LEU A 55 -4.75 -7.52 9.68
C LEU A 55 -3.90 -6.69 10.64
N HIS A 56 -3.43 -7.27 11.74
CA HIS A 56 -2.53 -6.60 12.67
C HIS A 56 -1.19 -6.27 12.03
N ALA A 57 -0.60 -7.20 11.27
CA ALA A 57 0.62 -6.96 10.53
C ALA A 57 0.45 -5.84 9.49
N GLN A 58 -0.66 -5.86 8.75
CA GLN A 58 -0.99 -4.83 7.77
C GLN A 58 -1.19 -3.46 8.43
N SER A 59 -1.95 -3.39 9.53
CA SER A 59 -2.17 -2.14 10.27
C SER A 59 -0.86 -1.57 10.82
N THR A 60 0.01 -2.43 11.36
CA THR A 60 1.34 -2.02 11.83
C THR A 60 2.20 -1.49 10.68
N GLY A 61 2.18 -2.16 9.54
CA GLY A 61 2.87 -1.70 8.33
C GLY A 61 2.35 -0.35 7.84
N MET A 62 1.03 -0.15 7.80
CA MET A 62 0.41 1.13 7.41
C MET A 62 0.78 2.27 8.36
N ASN A 63 0.78 2.03 9.67
CA ASN A 63 1.21 3.02 10.65
C ASN A 63 2.68 3.42 10.43
N GLY A 64 3.57 2.44 10.24
CA GLY A 64 4.97 2.71 9.93
C GLY A 64 5.18 3.48 8.62
N MET A 65 4.38 3.19 7.58
CA MET A 65 4.38 3.98 6.35
C MET A 65 3.90 5.41 6.58
N GLY A 66 2.89 5.60 7.45
CA GLY A 66 2.41 6.93 7.86
C GLY A 66 3.51 7.76 8.52
N ASP A 67 4.23 7.18 9.47
CA ASP A 67 5.37 7.83 10.13
C ASP A 67 6.48 8.19 9.13
N SER A 68 6.79 7.28 8.21
CA SER A 68 7.78 7.53 7.15
C SER A 68 7.35 8.66 6.22
N LEU A 69 6.08 8.72 5.82
CA LEU A 69 5.54 9.80 4.98
C LEU A 69 5.56 11.14 5.72
N GLN A 70 5.23 11.15 7.01
CA GLN A 70 5.31 12.35 7.82
C GLN A 70 6.76 12.86 7.93
N HIS A 71 7.72 11.95 8.12
CA HIS A 71 9.14 12.31 8.15
C HIS A 71 9.62 12.86 6.80
N LEU A 72 9.22 12.23 5.70
CA LEU A 72 9.57 12.68 4.35
C LEU A 72 8.94 14.05 4.05
N HIS A 73 7.69 14.27 4.47
CA HIS A 73 7.03 15.56 4.34
C HIS A 73 7.75 16.66 5.14
N ALA A 74 8.17 16.37 6.38
CA ALA A 74 8.94 17.30 7.20
C ALA A 74 10.31 17.63 6.58
N GLN A 75 11.01 16.63 6.03
CA GLN A 75 12.27 16.85 5.32
C GLN A 75 12.06 17.73 4.08
N HIS A 76 11.01 17.48 3.30
CA HIS A 76 10.70 18.25 2.11
C HIS A 76 10.38 19.71 2.44
N GLN A 77 9.60 19.95 3.51
CA GLN A 77 9.36 21.31 4.02
C GLN A 77 10.66 22.00 4.46
N ALA A 78 11.53 21.29 5.19
CA ALA A 78 12.80 21.86 5.63
C ALA A 78 13.71 22.26 4.45
N LEU A 79 13.76 21.43 3.40
CA LEU A 79 14.49 21.74 2.17
C LEU A 79 13.90 22.96 1.44
N PHE A 80 12.56 23.06 1.37
CA PHE A 80 11.92 24.24 0.81
C PHE A 80 12.27 25.52 1.56
N TYR A 81 12.22 25.49 2.90
CA TYR A 81 12.63 26.64 3.71
C TYR A 81 14.11 27.00 3.53
N GLN A 82 15.00 26.01 3.37
CA GLN A 82 16.41 26.26 3.07
C GLN A 82 16.62 26.87 1.69
N LEU A 83 15.89 26.38 0.67
CA LEU A 83 15.93 26.95 -0.67
C LEU A 83 15.41 28.40 -0.68
N GLU A 84 14.30 28.67 0.00
CA GLU A 84 13.75 30.03 0.11
C GLU A 84 14.72 30.97 0.84
N GLN A 85 15.41 30.49 1.88
CA GLN A 85 16.47 31.25 2.55
C GLN A 85 17.68 31.49 1.66
N LEU A 86 18.12 30.50 0.88
CA LEU A 86 19.22 30.66 -0.09
C LEU A 86 18.84 31.59 -1.24
N GLU A 87 17.57 31.60 -1.66
CA GLU A 87 17.05 32.52 -2.67
C GLU A 87 16.96 33.96 -2.12
N GLN A 88 16.61 34.13 -0.83
CA GLN A 88 16.65 35.44 -0.16
C GLN A 88 18.07 35.94 0.12
N VAL A 89 19.02 35.03 0.38
CA VAL A 89 20.45 35.34 0.52
C VAL A 89 21.13 35.18 -0.84
N GLY A 90 20.63 35.90 -1.84
CA GLY A 90 21.31 36.04 -3.12
C GLY A 90 22.74 36.60 -2.93
N PRO A 91 23.73 36.14 -3.70
CA PRO A 91 25.14 36.43 -3.41
C PRO A 91 25.45 37.91 -3.70
N PHE A 92 25.79 38.68 -2.66
CA PHE A 92 26.64 39.86 -2.81
C PHE A 92 28.07 39.39 -3.08
N VAL A 93 28.36 39.03 -4.33
CA VAL A 93 29.73 38.80 -4.81
C VAL A 93 30.03 39.88 -5.84
N GLY A 94 30.65 40.96 -5.38
CA GLY A 94 31.38 41.98 -6.15
C GLY A 94 30.74 42.55 -7.42
N ASP A 95 30.20 43.77 -7.34
CA ASP A 95 29.94 44.75 -8.43
C ASP A 95 29.31 44.29 -9.77
N VAL A 96 28.87 43.05 -9.91
CA VAL A 96 28.09 42.58 -11.05
C VAL A 96 26.88 41.83 -10.50
N PRO A 97 25.64 42.26 -10.77
CA PRO A 97 24.46 41.53 -10.36
C PRO A 97 24.42 40.21 -11.14
N VAL A 98 24.93 39.14 -10.54
CA VAL A 98 24.75 37.78 -11.05
C VAL A 98 23.31 37.39 -10.76
N ALA A 99 22.43 37.66 -11.73
CA ALA A 99 21.04 37.25 -11.70
C ALA A 99 20.97 35.71 -11.90
N SER A 100 21.37 34.95 -10.88
CA SER A 100 21.23 33.49 -10.84
C SER A 100 20.03 33.12 -9.99
N GLY A 101 18.83 33.38 -10.53
CA GLY A 101 17.57 32.93 -9.94
C GLY A 101 16.82 31.98 -10.89
N PRO A 102 15.93 31.13 -10.38
CA PRO A 102 15.07 30.27 -11.21
C PRO A 102 14.21 31.07 -12.21
N GLN A 103 13.95 32.35 -11.94
CA GLN A 103 13.28 33.28 -12.86
C GLN A 103 14.12 33.66 -14.09
N VAL A 104 15.45 33.65 -13.98
CA VAL A 104 16.36 33.99 -15.10
C VAL A 104 16.47 32.81 -16.05
N TYR A 105 16.53 31.59 -15.52
CA TYR A 105 16.45 30.38 -16.32
C TYR A 105 15.09 30.23 -17.02
N SER A 106 13.97 30.52 -16.36
CA SER A 106 12.66 30.46 -17.01
C SER A 106 12.50 31.52 -18.13
N GLN A 107 13.05 32.72 -17.95
CA GLN A 107 13.10 33.73 -19.02
C GLN A 107 14.04 33.33 -20.16
N ALA A 108 15.21 32.77 -19.86
CA ALA A 108 16.14 32.26 -20.87
C ALA A 108 15.56 31.08 -21.65
N ILE A 109 14.76 30.22 -21.00
CA ILE A 109 14.01 29.13 -21.63
C ILE A 109 13.02 29.70 -22.64
N ASN A 110 12.17 30.65 -22.24
CA ASN A 110 11.18 31.26 -23.14
C ASN A 110 11.84 31.93 -24.35
N LEU A 111 12.97 32.60 -24.15
CA LEU A 111 13.71 33.24 -25.24
C LEU A 111 14.45 32.25 -26.14
N ALA A 112 14.90 31.11 -25.59
CA ALA A 112 15.42 30.01 -26.40
C ALA A 112 14.32 29.35 -27.24
N VAL A 113 13.08 29.25 -26.72
CA VAL A 113 11.89 28.82 -27.50
C VAL A 113 11.59 29.80 -28.63
N ASP A 114 11.74 31.11 -28.39
CA ASP A 114 11.55 32.16 -29.41
C ASP A 114 12.65 32.18 -30.50
N GLY A 115 13.62 31.26 -30.45
CA GLY A 115 14.63 31.07 -31.49
C GLY A 115 15.82 32.02 -31.41
N ILE A 116 16.06 32.64 -30.26
CA ILE A 116 17.19 33.54 -30.05
C ILE A 116 18.52 32.77 -30.04
N GLU A 117 19.57 33.38 -30.60
CA GLU A 117 20.88 32.74 -30.70
C GLU A 117 21.54 32.51 -29.32
N PRO A 118 22.24 31.38 -29.12
CA PRO A 118 22.91 31.06 -27.85
C PRO A 118 23.88 32.14 -27.34
N LYS A 119 24.51 32.89 -28.26
CA LYS A 119 25.42 33.99 -27.91
C LYS A 119 24.69 35.13 -27.21
N GLU A 120 23.47 35.43 -27.65
CA GLU A 120 22.66 36.50 -27.07
C GLU A 120 22.11 36.11 -25.69
N LEU A 121 21.84 34.81 -25.47
CA LEU A 121 21.48 34.28 -24.15
C LEU A 121 22.66 34.33 -23.18
N THR A 122 23.87 34.05 -23.66
CA THR A 122 25.12 34.13 -22.88
C THR A 122 25.37 35.59 -22.43
N GLU A 123 25.21 36.55 -23.34
CA GLU A 123 25.44 37.98 -23.07
C GLU A 123 24.36 38.60 -22.18
N ARG A 124 23.08 38.26 -22.39
CA ARG A 124 21.97 38.87 -21.64
C ARG A 124 21.75 38.27 -20.25
N PHE A 125 22.01 36.98 -20.08
CA PHE A 125 21.69 36.26 -18.84
C PHE A 125 22.93 35.77 -18.08
N GLY A 126 24.13 36.04 -18.58
CA GLY A 126 25.37 35.59 -17.95
C GLY A 126 25.51 34.06 -17.91
N LEU A 127 24.77 33.34 -18.77
CA LEU A 127 24.81 31.88 -18.86
C LEU A 127 26.17 31.42 -19.41
N SER A 128 26.61 30.23 -19.01
CA SER A 128 27.75 29.60 -19.65
C SER A 128 27.44 29.30 -21.11
N ARG A 129 28.44 29.42 -21.99
CA ARG A 129 28.29 29.06 -23.42
C ARG A 129 27.72 27.65 -23.60
N GLY A 130 28.14 26.70 -22.75
CA GLY A 130 27.63 25.32 -22.80
C GLY A 130 26.17 25.21 -22.34
N GLU A 131 25.73 26.03 -21.40
CA GLU A 131 24.33 26.04 -20.92
C GLU A 131 23.39 26.64 -21.97
N ALA A 132 23.79 27.74 -22.61
CA ALA A 132 23.02 28.35 -23.69
C ALA A 132 22.91 27.45 -24.93
N GLU A 133 24.00 26.77 -25.32
CA GLU A 133 23.97 25.78 -26.41
C GLU A 133 23.07 24.58 -26.08
N LEU A 134 23.10 24.09 -24.84
CA LEU A 134 22.22 23.00 -24.38
C LEU A 134 20.74 23.41 -24.42
N MET A 135 20.39 24.59 -23.91
CA MET A 135 19.00 25.07 -23.89
C MET A 135 18.39 25.18 -25.30
N VAL A 136 19.14 25.73 -26.25
CA VAL A 136 18.69 25.84 -27.65
C VAL A 136 18.60 24.45 -28.31
N SER A 137 19.56 23.56 -28.06
CA SER A 137 19.55 22.21 -28.64
C SER A 137 18.40 21.34 -28.13
N PHE A 138 18.05 21.43 -26.84
CA PHE A 138 16.95 20.68 -26.25
C PHE A 138 15.59 21.08 -26.83
N HIS A 139 15.40 22.36 -27.15
CA HIS A 139 14.13 22.86 -27.67
C HIS A 139 13.97 22.64 -29.18
N GLN A 140 15.05 22.79 -29.95
CA GLN A 140 15.04 22.42 -31.39
C GLN A 140 14.81 20.92 -31.61
N LEU A 141 15.19 20.07 -30.65
CA LEU A 141 14.90 18.63 -30.69
C LEU A 141 13.42 18.33 -30.39
N GLY A 142 12.79 19.13 -29.52
CA GLY A 142 11.36 19.05 -29.20
C GLY A 142 10.46 19.41 -30.39
N ASP A 143 10.76 20.49 -31.11
CA ASP A 143 10.00 20.92 -32.30
C ASP A 143 10.18 20.00 -33.52
N ARG A 144 11.25 19.19 -33.55
CA ARG A 144 11.46 18.18 -34.61
C ARG A 144 10.80 16.83 -34.31
N ALA A 145 10.34 16.62 -33.07
CA ALA A 145 9.70 15.39 -32.62
C ALA A 145 8.16 15.49 -32.52
N ALA A 146 7.60 16.68 -32.77
CA ALA A 146 6.16 16.95 -32.91
C ALA A 146 5.77 17.09 -34.39
#